data_AF-A0A833GVN2-F1
#
_entry.id   AF-A0A833GVN2-F1
#
_cell.length_a   1.000
_cell.length_b   1.000
_cell.length_c   1.000
_cell.angle_alpha   90.00
_cell.angle_beta   90.00
_cell.angle_gamma   90.00
#
_symmetry.space_group_name_H-M   'P 1'
#
loop_
_entity.id
_entity.type
_entity.pdbx_description
1 polymer ?
#
loop_
_entity_poly.entity_id
_entity_poly.type
_entity_poly.pdbx_seq_one_letter_code
_entity_poly.pdbx_strand_id
1 'polypeptide(L)'
;MSPPEDSDTPSLIREAIRAKREHKSAIEEDIASLEASLLADIEAFDLDAAERRARREQNTSSAAGMSDSTLVFPEIVPTAVVQRPPVEAPITQTTASQPPAGSKGGAPNSTLLDQLRHQAEIRQREMHSALAERNSTNEAIDQALKHLFFYLHEFVQQLNILKPAIAREYPLIERHILGSLTWQEGFADYRTQSQSAGALVELVNFTYRLTGAALPVIERDGPAVERFRATLFDFGLPFTCKEYKNERSYVERAEFQIASEISVSARWRADFAKGVLMLETRNLERLGSAVHTLRPQAVDQALLEEFGRLVLSQPNHFRDLLRR
;
A
#
# COMPACT_ATOMS: atom_id res chain seq x y z
N MET A 1 -4.53 28.38 64.59
CA MET A 1 -3.65 28.12 63.43
C MET A 1 -4.24 28.85 62.25
N SER A 2 -3.43 29.63 61.54
CA SER A 2 -3.86 30.30 60.29
C SER A 2 -3.41 29.45 59.10
N PRO A 3 -4.19 29.34 58.02
CA PRO A 3 -3.71 28.76 56.77
C PRO A 3 -2.68 29.70 56.08
N PRO A 4 -1.76 29.17 55.27
CA PRO A 4 -0.88 29.99 54.42
C PRO A 4 -1.63 30.59 53.23
N GLU A 5 -1.06 31.62 52.61
CA GLU A 5 -1.67 32.38 51.52
C GLU A 5 -1.43 31.73 50.14
N ASP A 6 -2.45 31.74 49.28
CA ASP A 6 -2.47 31.11 47.95
C ASP A 6 -2.12 32.13 46.84
N SER A 7 -1.00 32.85 47.02
CA SER A 7 -0.65 34.05 46.24
C SER A 7 0.12 33.79 44.94
N ASP A 8 0.83 32.67 44.85
CA ASP A 8 1.85 32.43 43.81
C ASP A 8 1.33 31.62 42.62
N THR A 9 0.14 31.02 42.73
CA THR A 9 -0.51 30.31 41.62
C THR A 9 -0.84 31.21 40.41
N PRO A 10 -1.36 32.46 40.55
CA PRO A 10 -1.69 33.31 39.40
C PRO A 10 -0.48 33.97 38.71
N SER A 11 0.67 34.09 39.39
CA SER A 11 1.91 34.62 38.78
C SER A 11 2.56 33.57 37.88
N LEU A 12 2.74 32.34 38.38
CA LEU A 12 3.30 31.21 37.61
C LEU A 12 2.52 30.92 36.33
N ILE A 13 1.18 31.02 36.37
CA ILE A 13 0.33 30.85 35.17
C ILE A 13 0.62 31.94 34.13
N ARG A 14 0.86 33.20 34.53
CA ARG A 14 1.17 34.31 33.60
C ARG A 14 2.54 34.15 32.97
N GLU A 15 3.54 33.69 33.71
CA GLU A 15 4.88 33.40 33.18
C GLU A 15 4.85 32.22 32.20
N ALA A 16 4.13 31.13 32.51
CA ALA A 16 3.95 30.00 31.61
C ALA A 16 3.25 30.40 30.29
N ILE A 17 2.28 31.32 30.33
CA ILE A 17 1.62 31.87 29.14
C ILE A 17 2.58 32.75 28.32
N ARG A 18 3.42 33.57 28.97
CA ARG A 18 4.47 34.36 28.27
C ARG A 18 5.47 33.44 27.57
N ALA A 19 6.05 32.48 28.29
CA ALA A 19 7.04 31.55 27.75
C ALA A 19 6.49 30.73 26.57
N LYS A 20 5.23 30.27 26.63
CA LYS A 20 4.58 29.61 25.48
C LYS A 20 4.35 30.54 24.29
N ARG A 21 4.16 31.84 24.50
CA ARG A 21 4.01 32.81 23.41
C ARG A 21 5.35 33.11 22.73
N GLU A 22 6.41 33.29 23.52
CA GLU A 22 7.78 33.54 23.04
C GLU A 22 8.32 32.32 22.27
N HIS A 23 8.05 31.10 22.75
CA HIS A 23 8.35 29.86 22.01
C HIS A 23 7.54 29.74 20.71
N LYS A 24 6.33 30.31 20.63
CA LYS A 24 5.53 30.30 19.39
C LYS A 24 6.08 31.28 18.36
N SER A 25 6.45 32.50 18.76
CA SER A 25 7.07 33.46 17.85
C SER A 25 8.42 32.99 17.32
N ALA A 26 9.23 32.33 18.15
CA ALA A 26 10.50 31.74 17.68
C ALA A 26 10.28 30.68 16.58
N ILE A 27 9.27 29.82 16.71
CA ILE A 27 8.90 28.85 15.65
C ILE A 27 8.39 29.57 14.39
N GLU A 28 7.63 30.66 14.53
CA GLU A 28 7.11 31.43 13.40
C GLU A 28 8.25 32.17 12.65
N GLU A 29 9.27 32.62 13.35
CA GLU A 29 10.50 33.20 12.78
C GLU A 29 11.39 32.14 12.11
N ASP A 30 11.59 30.97 12.74
CA ASP A 30 12.32 29.83 12.14
C ASP A 30 11.66 29.35 10.84
N ILE A 31 10.32 29.23 10.82
CA ILE A 31 9.56 28.84 9.62
C ILE A 31 9.71 29.89 8.52
N ALA A 32 9.56 31.18 8.82
CA ALA A 32 9.72 32.24 7.84
C ALA A 32 11.14 32.29 7.24
N SER A 33 12.17 32.01 8.05
CA SER A 33 13.55 31.86 7.59
C SER A 33 13.74 30.66 6.65
N LEU A 34 13.10 29.52 6.96
CA LEU A 34 13.13 28.32 6.13
C LEU A 34 12.42 28.53 4.79
N GLU A 35 11.24 29.16 4.81
CA GLU A 35 10.47 29.51 3.60
C GLU A 35 11.26 30.47 2.69
N ALA A 36 11.88 31.51 3.26
CA ALA A 36 12.73 32.43 2.52
C ALA A 36 13.95 31.73 1.88
N SER A 37 14.60 30.82 2.61
CA SER A 37 15.71 30.02 2.08
C SER A 37 15.27 29.10 0.95
N LEU A 38 14.11 28.46 1.07
CA LEU A 38 13.60 27.53 0.06
C LEU A 38 13.17 28.24 -1.22
N LEU A 39 12.56 29.43 -1.10
CA LEU A 39 12.23 30.28 -2.26
C LEU A 39 13.49 30.76 -2.99
N ALA A 40 14.55 31.15 -2.26
CA ALA A 40 15.82 31.55 -2.85
C ALA A 40 16.51 30.39 -3.61
N ASP A 41 16.48 29.17 -3.07
CA ASP A 41 17.01 27.98 -3.77
C ASP A 41 16.20 27.63 -5.04
N ILE A 42 14.88 27.85 -5.04
CA ILE A 42 14.03 27.66 -6.22
C ILE A 42 14.32 28.72 -7.29
N GLU A 43 14.46 29.99 -6.91
CA GLU A 43 14.82 31.08 -7.84
C GLU A 43 16.25 30.93 -8.40
N ALA A 44 17.16 30.31 -7.65
CA ALA A 44 18.53 30.02 -8.09
C ALA A 44 18.67 28.74 -8.96
N PHE A 45 17.58 27.99 -9.20
CA PHE A 45 17.65 26.68 -9.86
C PHE A 45 17.78 26.77 -11.40
N ASP A 46 19.02 26.83 -11.91
CA ASP A 46 19.33 26.68 -13.34
C ASP A 46 19.02 25.24 -13.82
N LEU A 47 17.81 25.06 -14.35
CA LEU A 47 17.29 23.81 -14.94
C LEU A 47 18.19 23.30 -16.08
N ASP A 48 18.71 24.20 -16.92
CA ASP A 48 19.60 23.84 -18.02
C ASP A 48 20.95 23.34 -17.48
N ALA A 49 21.44 23.87 -16.35
CA ALA A 49 22.66 23.38 -15.71
C ALA A 49 22.44 22.01 -15.08
N ALA A 50 21.26 21.75 -14.51
CA ALA A 50 20.90 20.41 -14.03
C ALA A 50 20.89 19.41 -15.19
N GLU A 51 20.25 19.71 -16.32
CA GLU A 51 20.24 18.83 -17.50
C GLU A 51 21.66 18.62 -18.09
N ARG A 52 22.48 19.69 -18.14
CA ARG A 52 23.90 19.64 -18.55
C ARG A 52 24.82 18.90 -17.58
N ARG A 53 24.40 18.60 -16.34
CA ARG A 53 25.08 17.69 -15.40
C ARG A 53 24.61 16.26 -15.61
N ALA A 54 23.29 16.03 -15.60
CA ALA A 54 22.69 14.71 -15.79
C ALA A 54 23.15 14.04 -17.11
N ARG A 55 23.18 14.77 -18.24
CA ARG A 55 23.72 14.22 -19.51
C ARG A 55 25.22 13.92 -19.46
N ARG A 56 26.01 14.65 -18.66
CA ARG A 56 27.43 14.34 -18.47
C ARG A 56 27.61 13.08 -17.64
N GLU A 57 26.88 12.96 -16.53
CA GLU A 57 26.89 11.79 -15.64
C GLU A 57 26.42 10.51 -16.35
N GLN A 58 25.37 10.60 -17.18
CA GLN A 58 24.94 9.52 -18.08
C GLN A 58 26.04 9.15 -19.08
N ASN A 59 26.65 10.14 -19.76
CA ASN A 59 27.70 9.86 -20.74
C ASN A 59 28.97 9.24 -20.10
N THR A 60 29.37 9.67 -18.89
CA THR A 60 30.49 9.05 -18.16
C THR A 60 30.15 7.65 -17.66
N SER A 61 28.88 7.39 -17.31
CA SER A 61 28.44 6.05 -16.88
C SER A 61 28.41 5.07 -18.05
N SER A 62 27.87 5.48 -19.19
CA SER A 62 27.86 4.68 -20.43
C SER A 62 29.26 4.39 -20.96
N ALA A 63 30.22 5.31 -20.78
CA ALA A 63 31.61 5.11 -21.20
C ALA A 63 32.37 4.03 -20.38
N ALA A 64 31.83 3.58 -19.24
CA ALA A 64 32.38 2.50 -18.43
C ALA A 64 31.70 1.13 -18.68
N GLY A 65 30.58 1.10 -19.41
CA GLY A 65 29.85 -0.12 -19.75
C GLY A 65 30.31 -0.72 -21.07
N MET A 66 31.01 -1.86 -21.03
CA MET A 66 31.49 -2.55 -22.24
C MET A 66 30.32 -2.99 -23.14
N SER A 67 30.34 -2.57 -24.41
CA SER A 67 29.42 -3.04 -25.45
C SER A 67 30.17 -3.60 -26.67
N ASP A 68 31.09 -4.53 -26.43
CA ASP A 68 31.85 -5.24 -27.46
C ASP A 68 31.41 -6.72 -27.51
N SER A 69 30.61 -7.08 -28.51
CA SER A 69 29.83 -8.34 -28.55
C SER A 69 30.65 -9.57 -28.96
N THR A 70 31.98 -9.48 -28.91
CA THR A 70 32.92 -10.48 -29.45
C THR A 70 33.71 -11.24 -28.36
N LEU A 71 33.63 -10.81 -27.10
CA LEU A 71 34.35 -11.43 -25.98
C LEU A 71 33.60 -12.61 -25.37
N VAL A 72 33.89 -13.82 -25.86
CA VAL A 72 33.45 -15.08 -25.23
C VAL A 72 34.20 -15.29 -23.90
N PHE A 73 33.52 -15.10 -22.78
CA PHE A 73 34.05 -15.45 -21.46
C PHE A 73 34.12 -16.98 -21.28
N PRO A 74 35.22 -17.53 -20.75
CA PRO A 74 35.33 -18.96 -20.49
C PRO A 74 34.48 -19.39 -19.28
N GLU A 75 33.75 -20.48 -19.43
CA GLU A 75 32.89 -21.05 -18.39
C GLU A 75 33.71 -21.71 -17.26
N ILE A 76 33.55 -21.22 -16.03
CA ILE A 76 34.32 -21.71 -14.86
C ILE A 76 33.59 -22.90 -14.23
N VAL A 77 33.92 -24.11 -14.70
CA VAL A 77 33.37 -25.37 -14.16
C VAL A 77 33.91 -25.66 -12.75
N PRO A 78 33.06 -25.84 -11.71
CA PRO A 78 33.52 -26.07 -10.34
C PRO A 78 34.07 -27.49 -10.10
N THR A 79 35.39 -27.68 -10.22
CA THR A 79 36.05 -28.96 -9.90
C THR A 79 36.16 -29.19 -8.39
N ALA A 80 35.10 -29.71 -7.78
CA ALA A 80 35.07 -30.09 -6.36
C ALA A 80 35.52 -31.56 -6.16
N VAL A 81 36.82 -31.78 -5.89
CA VAL A 81 37.33 -33.09 -5.42
C VAL A 81 38.14 -32.89 -4.14
N VAL A 82 37.48 -33.09 -3.00
CA VAL A 82 38.14 -33.12 -1.68
C VAL A 82 38.84 -34.47 -1.51
N GLN A 83 40.17 -34.49 -1.53
CA GLN A 83 40.95 -35.66 -1.12
C GLN A 83 41.35 -35.59 0.35
N ARG A 84 41.24 -36.74 1.04
CA ARG A 84 41.42 -36.90 2.49
C ARG A 84 42.60 -37.85 2.75
N PRO A 85 43.67 -37.44 3.44
CA PRO A 85 44.88 -38.26 3.59
C PRO A 85 44.78 -39.29 4.74
N PRO A 86 45.34 -40.50 4.59
CA PRO A 86 45.55 -41.46 5.68
C PRO A 86 47.03 -41.61 6.10
N VAL A 87 47.33 -41.14 7.31
CA VAL A 87 48.07 -41.81 8.43
C VAL A 87 49.28 -42.76 8.14
N GLU A 88 50.41 -42.43 8.79
CA GLU A 88 51.61 -43.25 9.19
C GLU A 88 52.50 -43.88 8.08
N ALA A 89 53.85 -43.79 8.02
CA ALA A 89 55.00 -43.60 8.96
C ALA A 89 55.79 -44.91 9.23
N PRO A 90 57.08 -44.89 9.66
CA PRO A 90 58.05 -43.77 9.82
C PRO A 90 58.96 -43.67 8.57
N ILE A 91 60.25 -43.24 8.49
CA ILE A 91 61.37 -42.88 9.40
C ILE A 91 62.22 -41.76 8.67
N THR A 92 63.40 -41.22 9.06
CA THR A 92 64.50 -41.66 9.97
C THR A 92 65.09 -40.51 10.83
N GLN A 93 66.28 -39.97 10.50
CA GLN A 93 67.14 -39.00 11.22
C GLN A 93 67.88 -38.14 10.15
N THR A 94 68.48 -36.95 10.38
CA THR A 94 69.64 -36.70 11.25
C THR A 94 69.94 -35.18 11.48
N THR A 95 70.04 -34.77 12.77
CA THR A 95 70.72 -33.60 13.42
C THR A 95 70.66 -32.13 12.93
N ALA A 96 70.52 -31.24 13.95
CA ALA A 96 70.98 -29.83 14.06
C ALA A 96 70.27 -28.75 13.20
N SER A 97 70.00 -27.52 13.70
CA SER A 97 70.59 -26.75 14.82
C SER A 97 69.56 -26.06 15.73
N GLN A 98 70.00 -25.48 16.86
CA GLN A 98 69.17 -24.80 17.88
C GLN A 98 68.98 -23.27 17.64
N PRO A 99 67.96 -22.63 18.26
CA PRO A 99 67.60 -21.21 18.08
C PRO A 99 68.33 -20.27 19.08
N PRO A 100 68.09 -18.94 19.00
CA PRO A 100 67.26 -18.36 20.09
C PRO A 100 66.32 -17.19 19.71
N ALA A 101 65.27 -17.05 20.55
CA ALA A 101 64.60 -15.82 21.02
C ALA A 101 64.03 -14.74 20.04
N GLY A 102 62.74 -14.42 20.25
CA GLY A 102 62.10 -13.16 19.83
C GLY A 102 61.27 -13.28 18.52
N SER A 103 59.99 -12.88 18.46
CA SER A 103 59.10 -12.27 19.47
C SER A 103 57.72 -12.95 19.51
N LYS A 104 57.05 -12.86 20.67
CA LYS A 104 55.58 -12.92 20.74
C LYS A 104 55.05 -11.49 20.58
N GLY A 105 53.83 -11.36 20.06
CA GLY A 105 53.12 -10.07 20.00
C GLY A 105 53.23 -9.42 18.62
N GLY A 106 52.15 -9.32 17.86
CA GLY A 106 50.81 -9.85 18.15
C GLY A 106 49.92 -9.80 16.91
N ALA A 107 48.66 -10.19 17.07
CA ALA A 107 47.64 -9.70 16.14
C ALA A 107 47.65 -8.16 16.21
N PRO A 108 47.46 -7.43 15.09
CA PRO A 108 47.13 -6.03 15.18
C PRO A 108 45.82 -5.94 15.97
N ASN A 109 45.89 -5.38 17.18
CA ASN A 109 44.70 -5.08 17.96
C ASN A 109 43.87 -4.11 17.13
N SER A 110 42.82 -4.61 16.47
CA SER A 110 41.97 -3.79 15.61
C SER A 110 41.49 -2.61 16.45
N THR A 111 41.86 -1.39 16.01
CA THR A 111 41.63 -0.19 16.80
C THR A 111 40.14 -0.07 17.06
N LEU A 112 39.73 0.57 18.16
CA LEU A 112 38.30 0.79 18.41
C LEU A 112 37.60 1.44 17.19
N LEU A 113 38.32 2.31 16.47
CA LEU A 113 37.89 2.92 15.21
C LEU A 113 37.75 1.92 14.05
N ASP A 114 38.62 0.89 13.95
CA ASP A 114 38.52 -0.15 12.92
C ASP A 114 37.32 -1.06 13.18
N GLN A 115 37.09 -1.41 14.45
CA GLN A 115 35.93 -2.20 14.88
C GLN A 115 34.62 -1.43 14.65
N LEU A 116 34.58 -0.15 15.03
CA LEU A 116 33.44 0.75 14.77
C LEU A 116 33.22 0.97 13.27
N ARG A 117 34.29 1.11 12.46
CA ARG A 117 34.19 1.22 10.99
C ARG A 117 33.58 -0.04 10.38
N HIS A 118 34.01 -1.22 10.82
CA HIS A 118 33.45 -2.49 10.33
C HIS A 118 31.97 -2.65 10.72
N GLN A 119 31.60 -2.31 11.97
CA GLN A 119 30.20 -2.30 12.42
C GLN A 119 29.34 -1.28 11.65
N ALA A 120 29.88 -0.08 11.39
CA ALA A 120 29.20 0.94 10.61
C ALA A 120 29.01 0.51 9.15
N GLU A 121 30.01 -0.14 8.54
CA GLU A 121 29.91 -0.67 7.18
C GLU A 121 28.89 -1.80 7.07
N ILE A 122 28.84 -2.74 8.03
CA ILE A 122 27.80 -3.77 8.09
C ILE A 122 26.41 -3.12 8.19
N ARG A 123 26.22 -2.23 9.17
CA ARG A 123 24.94 -1.53 9.38
C ARG A 123 24.52 -0.69 8.18
N GLN A 124 25.47 -0.06 7.48
CA GLN A 124 25.18 0.72 6.28
C GLN A 124 24.76 -0.18 5.11
N ARG A 125 25.38 -1.35 4.94
CA ARG A 125 24.98 -2.35 3.94
C ARG A 125 23.56 -2.89 4.23
N GLU A 126 23.27 -3.23 5.49
CA GLU A 126 21.94 -3.66 5.95
C GLU A 126 20.85 -2.60 5.70
N MET A 127 21.15 -1.33 6.00
CA MET A 127 20.23 -0.22 5.74
C MET A 127 19.99 0.01 4.25
N HIS A 128 21.03 -0.13 3.41
CA HIS A 128 20.90 0.00 1.95
C HIS A 128 20.12 -1.17 1.33
N SER A 129 20.32 -2.42 1.77
CA SER A 129 19.55 -3.56 1.26
C SER A 129 18.08 -3.47 1.66
N ALA A 130 17.78 -3.15 2.92
CA ALA A 130 16.41 -2.95 3.40
C ALA A 130 15.68 -1.78 2.71
N LEU A 131 16.41 -0.75 2.26
CA LEU A 131 15.85 0.33 1.45
C LEU A 131 15.59 -0.11 0.00
N ALA A 132 16.52 -0.85 -0.61
CA ALA A 132 16.36 -1.37 -1.97
C ALA A 132 15.20 -2.37 -2.08
N GLU A 133 15.05 -3.29 -1.12
CA GLU A 133 13.93 -4.23 -1.03
C GLU A 133 12.58 -3.51 -0.91
N ARG A 134 12.51 -2.44 -0.11
CA ARG A 134 11.31 -1.61 0.03
C ARG A 134 10.98 -0.85 -1.25
N ASN A 135 11.95 -0.23 -1.91
CA ASN A 135 11.74 0.46 -3.17
C ASN A 135 11.22 -0.49 -4.25
N SER A 136 11.87 -1.65 -4.43
CA SER A 136 11.43 -2.69 -5.37
C SER A 136 10.02 -3.22 -5.06
N THR A 137 9.66 -3.38 -3.78
CA THR A 137 8.30 -3.77 -3.37
C THR A 137 7.26 -2.69 -3.67
N ASN A 138 7.60 -1.41 -3.45
CA ASN A 138 6.74 -0.27 -3.74
C ASN A 138 6.56 -0.06 -5.26
N GLU A 139 7.61 -0.27 -6.05
CA GLU A 139 7.56 -0.28 -7.52
C GLU A 139 6.68 -1.43 -8.04
N ALA A 140 6.76 -2.63 -7.45
CA ALA A 140 5.88 -3.74 -7.79
C ALA A 140 4.40 -3.47 -7.46
N ILE A 141 4.11 -2.79 -6.33
CA ILE A 141 2.76 -2.29 -5.99
C ILE A 141 2.26 -1.31 -7.05
N ASP A 142 3.08 -0.32 -7.42
CA ASP A 142 2.74 0.71 -8.40
C ASP A 142 2.49 0.13 -9.80
N GLN A 143 3.34 -0.78 -10.27
CA GLN A 143 3.16 -1.49 -11.54
C GLN A 143 1.87 -2.33 -11.54
N ALA A 144 1.60 -3.08 -10.47
CA ALA A 144 0.39 -3.88 -10.34
C ALA A 144 -0.88 -3.01 -10.36
N LEU A 145 -0.90 -1.89 -9.63
CA LEU A 145 -2.04 -0.98 -9.60
C LEU A 145 -2.21 -0.22 -10.92
N LYS A 146 -1.13 0.13 -11.63
CA LYS A 146 -1.21 0.70 -12.99
C LYS A 146 -1.80 -0.30 -13.99
N HIS A 147 -1.31 -1.54 -14.03
CA HIS A 147 -1.83 -2.58 -14.91
C HIS A 147 -3.32 -2.85 -14.68
N LEU A 148 -3.70 -3.00 -13.40
CA LEU A 148 -5.09 -3.11 -12.94
C LEU A 148 -5.94 -1.91 -13.39
N PHE A 149 -5.48 -0.68 -13.20
CA PHE A 149 -6.22 0.52 -13.60
C PHE A 149 -6.49 0.53 -15.11
N PHE A 150 -5.48 0.29 -15.95
CA PHE A 150 -5.66 0.29 -17.41
C PHE A 150 -6.68 -0.76 -17.85
N TYR A 151 -6.57 -2.00 -17.35
CA TYR A 151 -7.55 -3.05 -17.61
C TYR A 151 -8.97 -2.64 -17.20
N LEU A 152 -9.15 -2.15 -15.95
CA LEU A 152 -10.46 -1.77 -15.44
C LEU A 152 -11.04 -0.55 -16.18
N HIS A 153 -10.19 0.38 -16.63
CA HIS A 153 -10.62 1.54 -17.39
C HIS A 153 -11.15 1.15 -18.78
N GLU A 154 -10.40 0.34 -19.54
CA GLU A 154 -10.88 -0.19 -20.84
C GLU A 154 -12.13 -1.06 -20.67
N PHE A 155 -12.16 -1.93 -19.67
CA PHE A 155 -13.31 -2.77 -19.35
C PHE A 155 -14.57 -1.94 -19.05
N VAL A 156 -14.47 -0.90 -18.21
CA VAL A 156 -15.56 0.05 -17.95
C VAL A 156 -16.06 0.72 -19.23
N GLN A 157 -15.16 1.18 -20.11
CA GLN A 157 -15.56 1.80 -21.38
C GLN A 157 -16.42 0.85 -22.22
N GLN A 158 -16.02 -0.41 -22.38
CA GLN A 158 -16.79 -1.39 -23.13
C GLN A 158 -18.13 -1.71 -22.46
N LEU A 159 -18.18 -1.88 -21.13
CA LEU A 159 -19.43 -2.16 -20.43
C LEU A 159 -20.42 -0.99 -20.45
N ASN A 160 -19.94 0.26 -20.42
CA ASN A 160 -20.77 1.46 -20.56
C ASN A 160 -21.42 1.58 -21.95
N ILE A 161 -20.78 1.04 -23.00
CA ILE A 161 -21.33 0.95 -24.36
C ILE A 161 -22.32 -0.22 -24.46
N LEU A 162 -21.94 -1.42 -23.99
CA LEU A 162 -22.71 -2.65 -24.17
C LEU A 162 -23.93 -2.77 -23.25
N LYS A 163 -23.88 -2.14 -22.06
CA LYS A 163 -24.91 -2.19 -21.00
C LYS A 163 -25.51 -3.59 -20.76
N PRO A 164 -24.68 -4.62 -20.49
CA PRO A 164 -25.13 -6.00 -20.40
C PRO A 164 -26.12 -6.23 -19.25
N ALA A 165 -27.02 -7.20 -19.46
CA ALA A 165 -27.79 -7.81 -18.39
C ALA A 165 -26.86 -8.67 -17.51
N ILE A 166 -26.98 -8.51 -16.19
CA ILE A 166 -26.18 -9.18 -15.16
C ILE A 166 -27.09 -10.16 -14.43
N ALA A 167 -26.92 -11.46 -14.70
CA ALA A 167 -27.72 -12.54 -14.13
C ALA A 167 -27.42 -12.85 -12.65
N ARG A 168 -26.99 -11.85 -11.87
CA ARG A 168 -26.66 -11.97 -10.45
C ARG A 168 -27.88 -11.67 -9.60
N GLU A 169 -28.21 -12.59 -8.69
CA GLU A 169 -29.23 -12.40 -7.67
C GLU A 169 -28.62 -11.91 -6.35
N TYR A 170 -29.20 -10.86 -5.79
CA TYR A 170 -28.82 -10.30 -4.50
C TYR A 170 -29.98 -10.51 -3.50
N PRO A 171 -29.89 -11.51 -2.62
CA PRO A 171 -30.91 -11.74 -1.60
C PRO A 171 -30.87 -10.60 -0.58
N LEU A 172 -32.03 -9.96 -0.35
CA LEU A 172 -32.18 -8.84 0.57
C LEU A 172 -32.71 -9.30 1.93
N ILE A 173 -33.93 -9.85 1.96
CA ILE A 173 -34.57 -10.35 3.19
C ILE A 173 -35.70 -11.33 2.88
N GLU A 174 -35.74 -12.44 3.63
CA GLU A 174 -36.74 -13.52 3.50
C GLU A 174 -36.87 -14.12 2.09
N ARG A 175 -37.75 -13.55 1.26
CA ARG A 175 -38.04 -13.97 -0.12
C ARG A 175 -37.76 -12.87 -1.16
N HIS A 176 -37.32 -11.70 -0.71
CA HIS A 176 -37.04 -10.55 -1.58
C HIS A 176 -35.61 -10.65 -2.14
N ILE A 177 -35.52 -10.73 -3.46
CA ILE A 177 -34.28 -10.85 -4.22
C ILE A 177 -34.24 -9.72 -5.23
N LEU A 178 -33.15 -8.96 -5.25
CA LEU A 178 -32.85 -8.00 -6.32
C LEU A 178 -32.19 -8.78 -7.46
N GLY A 179 -32.87 -8.89 -8.59
CA GLY A 179 -32.45 -9.66 -9.76
C GLY A 179 -32.90 -9.01 -11.06
N SER A 180 -32.67 -9.68 -12.19
CA SER A 180 -32.88 -9.12 -13.55
C SER A 180 -32.22 -7.75 -13.71
N LEU A 181 -30.97 -7.66 -13.25
CA LEU A 181 -30.19 -6.43 -13.21
C LEU A 181 -29.53 -6.15 -14.56
N THR A 182 -29.35 -4.88 -14.88
CA THR A 182 -28.69 -4.38 -16.09
C THR A 182 -27.66 -3.32 -15.72
N TRP A 183 -26.49 -3.37 -16.36
CA TRP A 183 -25.44 -2.36 -16.20
C TRP A 183 -25.91 -0.99 -16.71
N GLN A 184 -25.88 0.03 -15.84
CA GLN A 184 -26.21 1.40 -16.25
C GLN A 184 -24.97 2.20 -16.59
N GLU A 185 -24.01 2.24 -15.67
CA GLU A 185 -22.82 3.08 -15.74
C GLU A 185 -21.80 2.55 -14.73
N GLY A 186 -20.54 2.51 -15.12
CA GLY A 186 -19.41 2.34 -14.23
C GLY A 186 -18.29 3.34 -14.51
N PHE A 187 -17.35 3.38 -13.59
CA PHE A 187 -16.22 4.30 -13.57
C PHE A 187 -15.00 3.62 -12.95
N ALA A 188 -13.81 3.96 -13.45
CA ALA A 188 -12.55 3.53 -12.88
C ALA A 188 -11.62 4.74 -12.74
N ASP A 189 -11.06 4.94 -11.55
CA ASP A 189 -10.04 5.95 -11.25
C ASP A 189 -8.83 5.35 -10.54
N TYR A 190 -7.77 6.15 -10.43
CA TYR A 190 -6.68 5.89 -9.52
C TYR A 190 -6.26 7.18 -8.80
N ARG A 191 -5.50 7.03 -7.71
CA ARG A 191 -4.84 8.12 -6.97
C ARG A 191 -3.38 7.79 -6.75
N THR A 192 -2.55 8.83 -6.72
CA THR A 192 -1.13 8.74 -6.41
C THR A 192 -0.79 9.39 -5.08
N GLN A 193 0.23 8.85 -4.41
CA GLN A 193 0.80 9.35 -3.17
C GLN A 193 2.28 9.67 -3.40
N SER A 194 2.74 10.82 -2.92
CA SER A 194 4.16 11.18 -2.93
C SER A 194 4.94 10.28 -1.96
N GLN A 195 5.89 9.52 -2.49
CA GLN A 195 6.87 8.72 -1.76
C GLN A 195 8.27 9.30 -1.99
N SER A 196 9.26 8.87 -1.20
CA SER A 196 10.64 9.37 -1.26
C SER A 196 11.36 9.10 -2.59
N ALA A 197 10.82 8.23 -3.46
CA ALA A 197 11.34 7.90 -4.78
C ALA A 197 10.47 8.45 -5.95
N GLY A 198 9.39 9.18 -5.66
CA GLY A 198 8.44 9.69 -6.66
C GLY A 198 6.97 9.47 -6.26
N ALA A 199 6.04 9.86 -7.14
CA ALA A 199 4.61 9.61 -6.92
C ALA A 199 4.21 8.21 -7.39
N LEU A 200 3.74 7.37 -6.47
CA LEU A 200 3.30 5.99 -6.73
C LEU A 200 1.78 5.88 -6.64
N VAL A 201 1.15 4.96 -7.36
CA VAL A 201 -0.29 4.71 -7.24
C VAL A 201 -0.59 4.09 -5.86
N GLU A 202 -1.46 4.73 -5.08
CA GLU A 202 -1.87 4.28 -3.74
C GLU A 202 -3.24 3.58 -3.73
N LEU A 203 -4.09 3.86 -4.72
CA LEU A 203 -5.48 3.43 -4.76
C LEU A 203 -5.97 3.37 -6.21
N VAL A 204 -6.71 2.32 -6.54
CA VAL A 204 -7.55 2.22 -7.75
C VAL A 204 -8.99 1.97 -7.29
N ASN A 205 -9.91 2.86 -7.65
CA ASN A 205 -11.35 2.63 -7.44
C ASN A 205 -11.97 2.11 -8.74
N PHE A 206 -12.79 1.07 -8.65
CA PHE A 206 -13.71 0.65 -9.69
C PHE A 206 -15.11 0.59 -9.10
N THR A 207 -16.04 1.35 -9.67
CA THR A 207 -17.42 1.49 -9.17
C THR A 207 -18.40 1.34 -10.32
N TYR A 208 -19.57 0.76 -10.06
CA TYR A 208 -20.61 0.65 -11.07
C TYR A 208 -22.01 0.57 -10.46
N ARG A 209 -23.01 0.90 -11.28
CA ARG A 209 -24.42 0.89 -10.91
C ARG A 209 -25.18 -0.12 -11.76
N LEU A 210 -25.87 -1.01 -11.07
CA LEU A 210 -26.82 -1.95 -11.66
C LEU A 210 -28.24 -1.49 -11.35
N THR A 211 -29.16 -1.58 -12.31
CA THR A 211 -30.60 -1.40 -12.02
C THR A 211 -31.44 -2.56 -12.55
N GLY A 212 -32.54 -2.88 -11.87
CA GLY A 212 -33.47 -3.95 -12.25
C GLY A 212 -34.93 -3.58 -11.97
N ALA A 213 -35.80 -4.59 -11.96
CA ALA A 213 -37.21 -4.40 -11.62
C ALA A 213 -37.37 -3.97 -10.14
N ALA A 214 -38.20 -2.97 -9.88
CA ALA A 214 -38.48 -2.49 -8.52
C ALA A 214 -39.10 -3.59 -7.64
N LEU A 215 -38.75 -3.62 -6.36
CA LEU A 215 -39.32 -4.57 -5.40
C LEU A 215 -40.77 -4.19 -5.05
N PRO A 216 -41.62 -5.18 -4.66
CA PRO A 216 -42.88 -4.88 -4.00
C PRO A 216 -42.65 -4.10 -2.70
N VAL A 217 -43.70 -3.42 -2.21
CA VAL A 217 -43.65 -2.70 -0.93
C VAL A 217 -43.40 -3.68 0.21
N ILE A 218 -42.38 -3.45 1.02
CA ILE A 218 -42.05 -4.28 2.18
C ILE A 218 -42.55 -3.58 3.44
N GLU A 219 -43.51 -4.20 4.13
CA GLU A 219 -43.98 -3.72 5.44
C GLU A 219 -43.14 -4.26 6.59
N ARG A 220 -42.95 -3.44 7.64
CA ARG A 220 -42.28 -3.81 8.90
C ARG A 220 -42.94 -3.13 10.09
N ASP A 221 -42.99 -3.82 11.22
CA ASP A 221 -43.66 -3.33 12.44
C ASP A 221 -42.67 -3.04 13.58
N GLY A 222 -42.97 -1.99 14.35
CA GLY A 222 -42.25 -1.56 15.55
C GLY A 222 -40.72 -1.61 15.42
N PRO A 223 -40.00 -2.34 16.31
CA PRO A 223 -38.54 -2.38 16.31
C PRO A 223 -37.94 -3.17 15.13
N ALA A 224 -38.73 -3.70 14.18
CA ALA A 224 -38.20 -4.17 12.91
C ALA A 224 -37.95 -3.03 11.91
N VAL A 225 -38.68 -1.90 12.02
CA VAL A 225 -38.56 -0.75 11.12
C VAL A 225 -37.14 -0.18 11.10
N GLU A 226 -36.62 0.22 12.26
CA GLU A 226 -35.28 0.85 12.33
C GLU A 226 -34.15 -0.13 11.98
N ARG A 227 -34.28 -1.40 12.35
CA ARG A 227 -33.29 -2.44 11.98
C ARG A 227 -33.28 -2.69 10.47
N PHE A 228 -34.43 -2.70 9.81
CA PHE A 228 -34.50 -2.85 8.36
C PHE A 228 -33.99 -1.59 7.65
N ARG A 229 -34.35 -0.40 8.14
CA ARG A 229 -33.82 0.89 7.67
C ARG A 229 -32.29 0.96 7.72
N ALA A 230 -31.69 0.58 8.85
CA ALA A 230 -30.24 0.49 9.00
C ALA A 230 -29.64 -0.50 8.00
N THR A 231 -30.22 -1.69 7.88
CA THR A 231 -29.79 -2.72 6.91
C THR A 231 -29.76 -2.21 5.47
N LEU A 232 -30.80 -1.46 5.04
CA LEU A 232 -30.86 -0.86 3.70
C LEU A 232 -29.77 0.21 3.49
N PHE A 233 -29.50 1.03 4.52
CA PHE A 233 -28.44 2.04 4.51
C PHE A 233 -27.03 1.43 4.48
N ASP A 234 -26.80 0.36 5.25
CA ASP A 234 -25.54 -0.40 5.29
C ASP A 234 -25.24 -1.07 3.94
N PHE A 235 -26.28 -1.52 3.22
CA PHE A 235 -26.15 -1.98 1.83
C PHE A 235 -26.07 -0.83 0.81
N GLY A 236 -26.46 0.40 1.17
CA GLY A 236 -26.45 1.56 0.29
C GLY A 236 -27.56 1.53 -0.76
N LEU A 237 -28.68 0.88 -0.47
CA LEU A 237 -29.83 0.77 -1.37
C LEU A 237 -30.72 2.02 -1.24
N PRO A 238 -31.15 2.66 -2.35
CA PRO A 238 -32.09 3.76 -2.29
C PRO A 238 -33.51 3.28 -1.98
N PHE A 239 -34.14 3.86 -0.95
CA PHE A 239 -35.51 3.54 -0.54
C PHE A 239 -36.30 4.78 -0.10
N THR A 240 -37.62 4.72 -0.31
CA THR A 240 -38.60 5.63 0.30
C THR A 240 -39.28 4.89 1.45
N CYS A 241 -39.42 5.54 2.60
CA CYS A 241 -40.07 4.98 3.78
C CYS A 241 -41.29 5.82 4.17
N LYS A 242 -42.46 5.20 4.36
CA LYS A 242 -43.65 5.83 4.96
C LYS A 242 -43.86 5.27 6.35
N GLU A 243 -43.84 6.13 7.36
CA GLU A 243 -44.09 5.75 8.76
C GLU A 243 -45.56 5.92 9.13
N TYR A 244 -46.12 4.92 9.81
CA TYR A 244 -47.42 4.98 10.46
C TYR A 244 -47.18 5.08 11.97
N LYS A 245 -47.60 6.19 12.57
CA LYS A 245 -47.40 6.50 13.99
C LYS A 245 -48.70 6.39 14.75
N ASN A 246 -48.64 5.80 15.94
CA ASN A 246 -49.79 5.71 16.84
C ASN A 246 -50.05 7.04 17.57
N GLU A 247 -51.13 7.08 18.36
CA GLU A 247 -51.54 8.26 19.16
C GLU A 247 -50.45 8.77 20.14
N ARG A 248 -49.45 7.94 20.44
CA ARG A 248 -48.31 8.27 21.31
C ARG A 248 -47.05 8.66 20.50
N SER A 249 -47.20 8.91 19.19
CA SER A 249 -46.14 9.26 18.23
C SER A 249 -45.05 8.22 18.00
N TYR A 250 -45.20 6.99 18.51
CA TYR A 250 -44.28 5.89 18.19
C TYR A 250 -44.60 5.31 16.80
N VAL A 251 -43.56 4.95 16.04
CA VAL A 251 -43.73 4.21 14.77
C VAL A 251 -44.22 2.81 15.08
N GLU A 252 -45.44 2.51 14.62
CA GLU A 252 -46.09 1.21 14.80
C GLU A 252 -45.83 0.30 13.60
N ARG A 253 -45.92 0.87 12.38
CA ARG A 253 -45.67 0.19 11.10
C ARG A 253 -44.94 1.13 10.15
N ALA A 254 -44.17 0.59 9.20
CA ALA A 254 -43.64 1.35 8.07
C ALA A 254 -43.67 0.56 6.77
N GLU A 255 -44.01 1.26 5.67
CA GLU A 255 -43.94 0.76 4.30
C GLU A 255 -42.60 1.21 3.66
N PHE A 256 -41.82 0.27 3.15
CA PHE A 256 -40.57 0.51 2.44
C PHE A 256 -40.75 0.25 0.94
N GLN A 257 -40.51 1.27 0.12
CA GLN A 257 -40.43 1.17 -1.34
C GLN A 257 -38.96 1.24 -1.74
N ILE A 258 -38.40 0.11 -2.18
CA ILE A 258 -36.96 -0.01 -2.46
C ILE A 258 -36.77 0.04 -3.98
N ALA A 259 -36.03 1.04 -4.45
CA ALA A 259 -35.60 1.08 -5.83
C ALA A 259 -34.52 0.02 -6.05
N SER A 260 -34.67 -0.76 -7.11
CA SER A 260 -33.72 -1.80 -7.50
C SER A 260 -32.53 -1.16 -8.21
N GLU A 261 -31.76 -0.37 -7.47
CA GLU A 261 -30.48 0.23 -7.88
C GLU A 261 -29.40 -0.20 -6.89
N ILE A 262 -28.41 -0.95 -7.37
CA ILE A 262 -27.29 -1.44 -6.56
C ILE A 262 -26.03 -0.70 -7.00
N SER A 263 -25.49 0.12 -6.10
CA SER A 263 -24.13 0.65 -6.23
C SER A 263 -23.12 -0.39 -5.76
N VAL A 264 -22.19 -0.75 -6.63
CA VAL A 264 -21.11 -1.72 -6.40
C VAL A 264 -19.77 -0.99 -6.42
N SER A 265 -18.83 -1.42 -5.57
CA SER A 265 -17.46 -0.90 -5.57
C SER A 265 -16.43 -1.99 -5.27
N ALA A 266 -15.31 -1.97 -5.99
CA ALA A 266 -14.07 -2.63 -5.62
C ALA A 266 -12.96 -1.56 -5.54
N ARG A 267 -12.28 -1.50 -4.39
CA ARG A 267 -11.15 -0.60 -4.15
C ARG A 267 -9.90 -1.41 -3.93
N TRP A 268 -8.85 -1.11 -4.68
CA TRP A 268 -7.56 -1.77 -4.58
C TRP A 268 -6.56 -0.77 -4.04
N ARG A 269 -6.20 -0.90 -2.76
CA ARG A 269 -5.39 0.06 -2.02
C ARG A 269 -4.04 -0.54 -1.66
N ALA A 270 -2.98 0.25 -1.83
CA ALA A 270 -1.64 -0.09 -1.37
C ALA A 270 -1.56 -0.10 0.16
N ASP A 271 -0.84 -1.09 0.70
CA ASP A 271 -0.26 -1.05 2.04
C ASP A 271 1.26 -1.13 1.90
N PHE A 272 1.88 0.00 1.53
CA PHE A 272 3.34 0.13 1.37
C PHE A 272 4.13 -0.22 2.65
N ALA A 273 3.50 -0.15 3.83
CA ALA A 273 4.15 -0.53 5.08
C ALA A 273 4.27 -2.06 5.24
N LYS A 274 3.37 -2.83 4.61
CA LYS A 274 3.35 -4.31 4.62
C LYS A 274 3.77 -4.95 3.29
N GLY A 275 3.90 -4.18 2.21
CA GLY A 275 4.26 -4.70 0.87
C GLY A 275 3.13 -5.45 0.16
N VAL A 276 1.87 -5.15 0.48
CA VAL A 276 0.69 -5.87 -0.03
C VAL A 276 -0.37 -4.94 -0.61
N LEU A 277 -1.29 -5.49 -1.39
CA LEU A 277 -2.51 -4.84 -1.82
C LEU A 277 -3.69 -5.29 -0.94
N MET A 278 -4.60 -4.37 -0.64
CA MET A 278 -5.90 -4.64 -0.03
C MET A 278 -7.00 -4.40 -1.05
N LEU A 279 -7.81 -5.42 -1.29
CA LEU A 279 -9.06 -5.34 -2.04
C LEU A 279 -10.22 -5.15 -1.05
N GLU A 280 -10.83 -3.98 -1.04
CA GLU A 280 -12.03 -3.66 -0.27
C GLU A 280 -13.23 -3.63 -1.23
N THR A 281 -14.17 -4.58 -1.10
CA THR A 281 -15.37 -4.69 -1.95
C THR A 281 -16.65 -4.36 -1.17
N ARG A 282 -17.62 -3.78 -1.87
CA ARG A 282 -19.01 -3.58 -1.41
C ARG A 282 -19.96 -3.98 -2.53
N ASN A 283 -20.95 -4.81 -2.22
CA ASN A 283 -21.99 -5.29 -3.13
C ASN A 283 -21.48 -6.01 -4.40
N LEU A 284 -20.24 -6.53 -4.43
CA LEU A 284 -19.68 -7.15 -5.66
C LEU A 284 -20.24 -8.55 -5.96
N GLU A 285 -20.46 -9.35 -4.92
CA GLU A 285 -20.94 -10.73 -5.05
C GLU A 285 -22.30 -10.97 -4.39
N ARG A 286 -22.51 -10.30 -3.26
CA ARG A 286 -23.69 -10.30 -2.39
C ARG A 286 -23.75 -8.92 -1.72
N LEU A 287 -24.88 -8.56 -1.12
CA LEU A 287 -25.01 -7.29 -0.40
C LEU A 287 -24.06 -7.24 0.83
N GLY A 288 -23.57 -6.04 1.14
CA GLY A 288 -22.57 -5.80 2.19
C GLY A 288 -21.13 -5.83 1.66
N SER A 289 -20.16 -5.92 2.56
CA SER A 289 -18.74 -5.74 2.25
C SER A 289 -17.88 -6.99 2.48
N ALA A 290 -16.76 -7.09 1.77
CA ALA A 290 -15.70 -8.08 1.99
C ALA A 290 -14.32 -7.50 1.69
N VAL A 291 -13.32 -7.86 2.50
CA VAL A 291 -11.93 -7.40 2.35
C VAL A 291 -11.01 -8.60 2.13
N HIS A 292 -10.09 -8.46 1.18
CA HIS A 292 -9.08 -9.45 0.84
C HIS A 292 -7.70 -8.80 0.78
N THR A 293 -6.65 -9.57 1.07
CA THR A 293 -5.25 -9.12 0.98
C THR A 293 -4.52 -10.02 0.00
N LEU A 294 -3.77 -9.43 -0.93
CA LEU A 294 -3.02 -10.15 -1.96
C LEU A 294 -1.63 -9.55 -2.18
N ARG A 295 -0.74 -10.32 -2.77
CA ARG A 295 0.60 -9.86 -3.17
C ARG A 295 0.55 -9.11 -4.50
N PRO A 296 1.40 -8.11 -4.75
CA PRO A 296 1.42 -7.38 -6.03
C PRO A 296 1.59 -8.30 -7.24
N GLN A 297 2.42 -9.34 -7.10
CA GLN A 297 2.71 -10.33 -8.14
C GLN A 297 1.53 -11.29 -8.44
N ALA A 298 0.45 -11.25 -7.66
CA ALA A 298 -0.78 -11.97 -7.96
C ALA A 298 -1.72 -11.18 -8.89
N VAL A 299 -1.44 -9.90 -9.17
CA VAL A 299 -2.17 -9.09 -10.16
C VAL A 299 -1.62 -9.38 -11.56
N ASP A 300 -1.90 -10.59 -12.04
CA ASP A 300 -1.65 -11.01 -13.40
C ASP A 300 -2.91 -10.86 -14.28
N GLN A 301 -2.74 -11.02 -15.60
CA GLN A 301 -3.84 -10.99 -16.57
C GLN A 301 -4.96 -12.00 -16.24
N ALA A 302 -4.63 -13.14 -15.60
CA ALA A 302 -5.63 -14.13 -15.23
C ALA A 302 -6.49 -13.67 -14.03
N LEU A 303 -5.92 -13.00 -13.03
CA LEU A 303 -6.69 -12.36 -11.95
C LEU A 303 -7.64 -11.30 -12.52
N LEU A 304 -7.17 -10.51 -13.48
CA LEU A 304 -7.95 -9.45 -14.13
C LEU A 304 -9.12 -10.04 -14.95
N GLU A 305 -8.88 -11.06 -15.78
CA GLU A 305 -9.95 -11.72 -16.53
C GLU A 305 -10.99 -12.39 -15.63
N GLU A 306 -10.56 -13.09 -14.58
CA GLU A 306 -11.49 -13.71 -13.63
C GLU A 306 -12.28 -12.68 -12.80
N PHE A 307 -11.70 -11.49 -12.54
CA PHE A 307 -12.45 -10.35 -12.00
C PHE A 307 -13.49 -9.82 -13.01
N GLY A 308 -13.13 -9.72 -14.29
CA GLY A 308 -14.07 -9.35 -15.36
C GLY A 308 -15.24 -10.33 -15.47
N ARG A 309 -14.97 -11.65 -15.41
CA ARG A 309 -16.00 -12.69 -15.32
C ARG A 309 -16.88 -12.51 -14.08
N LEU A 310 -16.29 -12.24 -12.92
CA LEU A 310 -17.01 -12.03 -11.67
C LEU A 310 -17.99 -10.85 -11.75
N VAL A 311 -17.54 -9.70 -12.28
CA VAL A 311 -18.39 -8.51 -12.51
C VAL A 311 -19.57 -8.84 -13.42
N LEU A 312 -19.32 -9.59 -14.51
CA LEU A 312 -20.34 -10.02 -15.46
C LEU A 312 -21.22 -11.19 -14.97
N SER A 313 -21.06 -11.63 -13.71
CA SER A 313 -21.77 -12.77 -13.12
C SER A 313 -21.57 -14.10 -13.86
N GLN A 314 -20.44 -14.25 -14.56
CA GLN A 314 -20.03 -15.49 -15.20
C GLN A 314 -19.34 -16.43 -14.20
N PRO A 315 -19.30 -17.75 -14.48
CA PRO A 315 -18.44 -18.69 -13.76
C PRO A 315 -17.00 -18.18 -13.74
N ASN A 316 -16.37 -18.20 -12.56
CA ASN A 316 -15.03 -17.66 -12.34
C ASN A 316 -14.33 -18.32 -11.15
N HIS A 317 -13.00 -18.17 -11.11
CA HIS A 317 -12.10 -18.69 -10.08
C HIS A 317 -11.40 -17.57 -9.28
N PHE A 318 -11.89 -16.33 -9.35
CA PHE A 318 -11.25 -15.15 -8.77
C PHE A 318 -10.88 -15.31 -7.28
N ARG A 319 -11.75 -15.95 -6.48
CA ARG A 319 -11.49 -16.23 -5.05
C ARG A 319 -10.36 -17.23 -4.79
N ASP A 320 -10.03 -18.08 -5.74
CA ASP A 320 -8.91 -19.02 -5.64
C ASP A 320 -7.61 -18.38 -6.12
N LEU A 321 -7.68 -17.45 -7.07
CA LEU A 321 -6.55 -16.60 -7.47
C LEU A 321 -6.13 -15.63 -6.36
N LEU A 322 -7.09 -15.04 -5.63
CA LEU A 322 -6.85 -14.19 -4.46
C LEU A 322 -6.13 -14.88 -3.28
N ARG A 323 -5.93 -16.21 -3.32
CA ARG A 323 -5.25 -16.99 -2.27
C ARG A 323 -3.77 -17.29 -2.60
N ARG A 324 -3.24 -16.75 -3.71
CA ARG A 324 -1.88 -17.01 -4.21
C ARG A 324 -0.80 -16.16 -3.53
#